data_AF-A0A4Y2RYI9-F1
#
_entry.id   AF-A0A4Y2RYI9-F1
#
_cell.length_a   1.000
_cell.length_b   1.000
_cell.length_c   1.000
_cell.angle_alpha   90.00
_cell.angle_beta   90.00
_cell.angle_gamma   90.00
#
_symmetry.space_group_name_H-M   'P 1'
#
loop_
_entity.id
_entity.type
_entity.pdbx_description
1 polymer ?
#
loop_
_entity_poly.entity_id
_entity_poly.type
_entity_poly.pdbx_seq_one_letter_code
_entity_poly.pdbx_strand_id
1 'polypeptide(L)'
;MTGIFWAGYRMAFYQTSSSEELYSSVCSLSYFVLLQMTLMTSAALTNEVKNRTKRLVKCLPYRMPPIRKQILCVIKANYQQDNNLTLWQFYVFDRAAVIASIGCLVTYGILLGTLGK
;
A
#
# COMPACT_ATOMS: atom_id res chain seq x y z
N MET A 1 -6.75 -7.24 -4.11
CA MET A 1 -6.11 -8.31 -4.91
C MET A 1 -7.11 -9.37 -5.36
N THR A 2 -7.80 -10.11 -4.47
CA THR A 2 -8.80 -11.13 -4.87
C THR A 2 -9.93 -10.58 -5.76
N GLY A 3 -10.48 -9.42 -5.43
CA GLY A 3 -11.51 -8.77 -6.26
C GLY A 3 -11.02 -8.42 -7.68
N ILE A 4 -9.76 -7.96 -7.81
CA ILE A 4 -9.15 -7.65 -9.12
C ILE A 4 -8.94 -8.92 -9.93
N PHE A 5 -8.47 -10.00 -9.28
CA PHE A 5 -8.28 -11.30 -9.92
C PHE A 5 -9.59 -11.87 -10.45
N TRP A 6 -10.64 -11.88 -9.64
CA TRP A 6 -11.96 -12.39 -10.05
C TRP A 6 -12.60 -11.54 -11.15
N ALA A 7 -12.49 -10.22 -11.07
CA ALA A 7 -12.98 -9.33 -12.13
C ALA A 7 -12.22 -9.54 -13.45
N GLY A 8 -10.88 -9.64 -13.38
CA GLY A 8 -10.05 -9.91 -14.55
C GLY A 8 -10.27 -11.30 -15.16
N TYR A 9 -10.44 -12.32 -14.32
CA TYR A 9 -10.77 -13.68 -14.76
C TYR A 9 -12.13 -13.72 -15.45
N ARG A 10 -13.15 -13.09 -14.87
CA ARG A 10 -14.48 -13.01 -15.50
C ARG A 10 -14.42 -12.33 -16.86
N MET A 11 -13.63 -11.25 -16.99
CA MET A 11 -13.45 -10.57 -18.26
C MET A 11 -12.72 -11.44 -19.31
N ALA A 12 -11.74 -12.25 -18.89
CA ALA A 12 -10.93 -13.06 -19.81
C ALA A 12 -11.62 -14.33 -20.33
N PHE A 13 -12.45 -14.99 -19.50
CA PHE A 13 -12.99 -16.32 -19.82
C PHE A 13 -14.50 -16.36 -20.05
N TYR A 14 -15.23 -15.29 -19.74
CA TYR A 14 -16.69 -15.29 -19.88
C TYR A 14 -17.08 -14.87 -21.30
N GLN A 15 -17.24 -15.86 -22.18
CA GLN A 15 -17.38 -15.69 -23.64
C GLN A 15 -18.79 -15.29 -24.12
N THR A 16 -19.79 -15.24 -23.24
CA THR A 16 -21.21 -14.95 -23.58
C THR A 16 -21.77 -13.79 -22.75
N SER A 17 -21.04 -12.68 -22.67
CA SER A 17 -21.49 -11.47 -21.98
C SER A 17 -22.06 -10.45 -22.94
N SER A 18 -23.18 -9.84 -22.57
CA SER A 18 -23.72 -8.66 -23.24
C SER A 18 -22.75 -7.47 -23.09
N SER A 19 -22.83 -6.49 -23.99
CA SER A 19 -21.98 -5.29 -23.94
C SER A 19 -22.06 -4.55 -22.59
N GLU A 20 -23.20 -4.63 -21.90
CA GLU A 20 -23.41 -4.03 -20.58
C GLU A 20 -22.62 -4.73 -19.47
N GLU A 21 -22.52 -6.07 -19.51
CA GLU A 21 -21.75 -6.85 -18.54
C GLU A 21 -20.24 -6.60 -18.68
N LEU A 22 -19.75 -6.44 -19.92
CA LEU A 22 -18.36 -6.07 -20.18
C LEU A 22 -18.04 -4.69 -19.60
N TYR A 23 -18.92 -3.70 -19.83
CA TYR A 23 -18.74 -2.36 -19.30
C TYR A 23 -18.73 -2.34 -17.77
N SER A 24 -19.69 -3.05 -17.15
CA SER A 24 -19.75 -3.23 -15.70
C SER A 24 -18.49 -3.90 -15.14
N SER A 25 -17.98 -4.93 -15.83
CA SER A 25 -16.76 -5.63 -15.43
C SER A 25 -15.53 -4.72 -15.49
N VAL A 26 -15.36 -3.93 -16.56
CA VAL A 26 -14.26 -2.96 -16.70
C VAL A 26 -14.33 -1.87 -15.62
N CYS A 27 -15.53 -1.34 -15.33
CA CYS A 27 -15.73 -0.38 -14.25
C CYS A 27 -15.40 -0.98 -12.88
N SER A 28 -15.78 -2.24 -12.64
CA SER A 28 -15.45 -2.92 -11.38
C SER A 28 -13.94 -3.13 -11.23
N LEU A 29 -13.26 -3.55 -12.29
CA LEU A 29 -11.81 -3.76 -12.31
C LEU A 29 -11.07 -2.46 -12.03
N SER A 30 -11.43 -1.37 -12.72
CA SER A 30 -10.80 -0.06 -12.52
C SER A 30 -11.03 0.47 -11.11
N TYR A 31 -12.24 0.31 -10.56
CA TYR A 31 -12.54 0.66 -9.18
C TYR A 31 -11.66 -0.09 -8.18
N PHE A 32 -11.54 -1.41 -8.29
CA PHE A 32 -10.73 -2.20 -7.35
C PHE A 32 -9.23 -1.88 -7.44
N VAL A 33 -8.72 -1.62 -8.65
CA VAL A 33 -7.32 -1.21 -8.84
C VAL A 33 -7.08 0.17 -8.22
N LEU A 34 -7.95 1.14 -8.48
CA LEU A 34 -7.84 2.50 -7.91
C LEU A 34 -7.94 2.49 -6.38
N LEU A 35 -8.88 1.73 -5.83
CA LEU A 35 -9.04 1.57 -4.38
C LEU A 35 -7.76 1.00 -3.76
N GLN A 36 -7.22 -0.07 -4.34
CA GLN A 36 -5.99 -0.70 -3.86
C GLN A 36 -4.82 0.28 -3.92
N MET A 37 -4.62 0.96 -5.05
CA MET A 37 -3.54 1.94 -5.19
C MET A 37 -3.65 3.08 -4.19
N THR A 38 -4.85 3.60 -3.95
CA THR A 38 -5.09 4.68 -2.98
C THR A 38 -4.76 4.23 -1.55
N LEU A 39 -5.21 3.04 -1.15
CA LEU A 39 -4.92 2.50 0.18
C LEU A 39 -3.43 2.26 0.39
N MET A 40 -2.76 1.63 -0.58
CA MET A 40 -1.34 1.30 -0.47
C MET A 40 -0.46 2.56 -0.45
N THR A 41 -0.76 3.54 -1.30
CA THR A 41 0.00 4.80 -1.38
C THR A 41 -0.21 5.66 -0.13
N SER A 42 -1.43 5.77 0.39
CA SER A 42 -1.73 6.51 1.62
C SER A 42 -0.99 5.91 2.83
N ALA A 43 -1.01 4.58 2.96
CA ALA A 43 -0.30 3.88 4.03
C ALA A 43 1.23 4.07 3.91
N ALA A 44 1.78 3.93 2.70
CA ALA A 44 3.21 4.11 2.45
C ALA A 44 3.66 5.55 2.72
N LEU A 45 2.88 6.55 2.29
CA LEU A 45 3.19 7.96 2.52
C LEU A 45 3.17 8.29 4.02
N THR A 46 2.18 7.78 4.75
CA THR A 46 2.07 7.98 6.20
C THR A 46 3.26 7.39 6.95
N ASN A 47 3.69 6.18 6.57
CA ASN A 47 4.89 5.55 7.13
C ASN A 47 6.17 6.35 6.80
N GLU A 48 6.29 6.85 5.57
CA GLU A 48 7.44 7.65 5.16
C GLU A 48 7.51 8.98 5.92
N VAL A 49 6.38 9.70 6.04
CA VAL A 49 6.26 10.94 6.80
C VAL A 49 6.58 10.70 8.27
N LYS A 50 6.01 9.63 8.88
CA LYS A 50 6.36 9.23 10.25
C LYS A 50 7.87 9.05 10.41
N ASN A 51 8.50 8.31 9.50
CA ASN A 51 9.95 8.05 9.56
C ASN A 51 10.77 9.33 9.43
N ARG A 52 10.39 10.25 8.54
CA ARG A 52 11.02 11.57 8.41
C ARG A 52 10.86 12.40 9.68
N THR A 53 9.64 12.47 10.22
CA THR A 53 9.35 13.19 11.47
C THR A 53 10.12 12.59 12.65
N LYS A 54 10.20 11.25 12.77
CA LYS A 54 10.98 10.58 13.82
C LYS A 54 12.47 10.94 13.74
N ARG A 55 13.04 11.04 12.54
CA ARG A 55 14.44 11.50 12.35
C ARG A 55 14.61 12.96 12.79
N LEU A 56 13.71 13.86 12.38
CA LEU A 56 13.76 15.27 12.76
C LEU A 56 13.62 15.46 14.28
N VAL A 57 12.68 14.76 14.91
CA VAL A 57 12.45 14.78 16.35
C VAL A 57 13.69 14.27 17.11
N LYS A 58 14.38 13.23 16.62
CA LYS A 58 15.65 12.77 17.21
C LYS A 58 16.79 13.80 17.11
N CYS A 59 16.77 14.67 16.10
CA CYS A 59 17.76 15.74 15.93
C CYS A 59 17.43 17.00 16.75
N LEU A 60 16.17 17.19 17.16
CA LEU A 60 15.70 18.35 17.93
C LEU A 60 16.48 18.62 19.24
N PRO A 61 16.82 17.61 20.07
CA PRO A 61 17.56 17.82 21.32
C PRO A 61 18.97 18.38 21.11
N TYR A 62 19.55 18.18 19.93
CA TYR A 62 20.88 18.69 19.59
C TYR A 62 20.86 20.16 19.14
N ARG A 63 19.71 20.64 18.65
CA ARG A 63 19.50 22.06 18.30
C ARG A 63 19.11 22.94 19.49
N MET A 64 18.63 22.35 20.58
CA MET A 64 18.24 23.07 21.79
C MET A 64 18.96 22.52 23.03
N PRO A 65 20.24 22.91 23.23
CA PRO A 65 21.06 22.47 24.37
C PRO A 65 20.41 22.66 25.75
N PRO A 66 19.75 23.80 26.06
CA PRO A 66 19.29 24.06 27.43
C PRO A 66 18.14 23.16 27.88
N ILE A 67 17.32 22.67 26.96
CA ILE A 67 16.13 21.84 27.25
C ILE A 67 16.35 20.37 26.82
N ARG A 68 17.57 20.03 26.40
CA ARG A 68 17.93 18.72 25.82
C ARG A 68 17.46 17.53 26.66
N LYS A 69 17.70 17.55 27.97
CA LYS A 69 17.33 16.43 28.87
C LYS A 69 15.81 16.22 28.96
N GLN A 70 15.03 17.29 29.03
CA GLN A 70 13.56 17.22 29.06
C GLN A 70 13.01 16.72 27.72
N ILE A 71 13.50 17.26 26.60
CA ILE A 71 13.09 16.82 25.26
C ILE A 71 13.40 15.33 25.05
N LEU A 72 14.57 14.87 25.48
CA LEU A 72 14.96 13.46 25.33
C LEU A 72 14.08 12.51 26.17
N CYS A 73 13.65 12.95 27.35
CA CYS A 73 12.74 12.21 28.21
C CYS A 73 11.36 12.04 27.56
N VAL A 74 10.79 13.14 27.04
CA VAL A 74 9.49 13.14 26.35
C VAL A 74 9.55 12.29 25.07
N ILE A 75 10.64 12.37 24.31
CA ILE A 75 10.84 11.52 23.12
C ILE A 75 10.93 10.05 23.52
N LYS A 76 11.70 9.70 24.56
CA LYS A 76 11.78 8.30 25.01
C LYS A 76 10.42 7.77 25.45
N ALA A 77 9.65 8.55 26.21
CA ALA A 77 8.34 8.14 26.70
C ALA A 77 7.32 7.93 25.57
N ASN A 78 7.30 8.80 24.54
CA ASN A 78 6.25 8.81 23.52
C ASN A 78 6.64 8.17 22.18
N TYR A 79 7.93 8.13 21.82
CA TYR A 79 8.42 7.69 20.50
C TYR A 79 9.16 6.34 20.51
N GLN A 80 9.17 5.63 21.64
CA GLN A 80 9.71 4.26 21.69
C GLN A 80 8.84 3.26 20.93
N GLN A 81 7.54 3.52 20.77
CA GLN A 81 6.63 2.59 20.11
C GLN A 81 6.70 2.77 18.59
N ASP A 82 7.26 1.77 17.91
CA ASP A 82 7.35 1.74 16.46
C ASP A 82 6.01 1.32 15.82
N ASN A 83 5.00 2.17 15.99
CA ASN A 83 3.69 1.98 15.37
C ASN A 83 3.80 2.32 13.88
N ASN A 84 4.07 1.32 13.04
CA ASN A 84 3.99 1.45 11.58
C ASN A 84 2.61 0.98 11.12
N LEU A 85 2.06 1.64 10.11
CA LEU A 85 0.92 1.08 9.39
C LEU A 85 1.41 -0.16 8.65
N THR A 86 1.02 -1.31 9.18
CA THR A 86 1.34 -2.62 8.63
C THR A 86 0.08 -3.26 8.11
N LEU A 87 0.20 -3.95 6.98
CA LEU A 87 -0.85 -4.89 6.57
C LEU A 87 -0.69 -6.13 7.44
N TRP A 88 -1.65 -6.34 8.36
CA TRP A 88 -1.75 -7.53 9.22
C TRP A 88 -0.40 -7.92 9.86
N GLN A 89 0.35 -6.95 10.40
CA GLN A 89 1.61 -7.17 11.16
C GLN A 89 2.84 -7.68 10.36
N PHE A 90 2.67 -8.33 9.20
CA PHE A 90 3.78 -8.95 8.44
C PHE A 90 4.39 -8.04 7.37
N TYR A 91 3.62 -7.08 6.86
CA TYR A 91 4.07 -6.23 5.75
C TYR A 91 4.03 -4.75 6.13
N VAL A 92 5.20 -4.12 6.23
CA VAL A 92 5.29 -2.66 6.31
C VAL A 92 4.92 -2.09 4.94
N PHE A 93 3.99 -1.15 4.92
CA PHE A 93 3.67 -0.43 3.70
C PHE A 93 4.84 0.50 3.34
N ASP A 94 5.66 0.04 2.38
CA ASP A 94 6.73 0.80 1.75
C ASP A 94 6.50 0.89 0.24
N ARG A 95 7.24 1.77 -0.43
CA ARG A 95 7.17 1.93 -1.91
C ARG A 95 7.40 0.61 -2.65
N ALA A 96 8.24 -0.26 -2.09
CA ALA A 96 8.50 -1.59 -2.64
C ALA A 96 7.26 -2.49 -2.64
N ALA A 97 6.38 -2.38 -1.63
CA ALA A 97 5.15 -3.16 -1.56
C ALA A 97 4.17 -2.77 -2.68
N VAL A 98 4.09 -1.47 -3.01
CA VAL A 98 3.28 -0.98 -4.14
C VAL A 98 3.80 -1.57 -5.45
N ILE A 99 5.11 -1.48 -5.69
CA ILE A 99 5.75 -2.00 -6.91
C ILE A 99 5.56 -3.51 -7.02
N ALA A 100 5.75 -4.24 -5.92
CA ALA A 100 5.53 -5.68 -5.87
C ALA A 100 4.08 -6.05 -6.20
N SER A 101 3.09 -5.27 -5.70
CA SER A 101 1.69 -5.53 -6.00
C SER A 101 1.34 -5.34 -7.48
N ILE A 102 1.94 -4.35 -8.15
CA ILE A 102 1.81 -4.12 -9.59
C ILE A 102 2.48 -5.26 -10.37
N GLY A 103 3.70 -5.64 -9.96
CA GLY A 103 4.43 -6.76 -10.54
C GLY A 103 3.61 -8.05 -10.49
N CYS A 104 3.08 -8.39 -9.31
CA CYS A 104 2.18 -9.54 -9.15
C CYS A 104 0.98 -9.45 -10.09
N LEU A 105 0.34 -8.28 -10.23
CA LEU A 105 -0.80 -8.13 -11.12
C LEU A 105 -0.44 -8.44 -12.58
N VAL A 106 0.70 -7.94 -13.05
CA VAL A 106 1.21 -8.21 -14.40
C VAL A 106 1.57 -9.68 -14.57
N THR A 107 2.30 -10.27 -13.61
CA THR A 107 2.69 -11.69 -13.66
C THR A 107 1.47 -12.60 -13.68
N TYR A 108 0.48 -12.36 -12.82
CA TYR A 108 -0.78 -13.11 -12.82
C TYR A 108 -1.58 -12.90 -14.12
N GLY A 109 -1.58 -11.69 -14.69
CA GLY A 109 -2.19 -11.42 -15.99
C GLY A 109 -1.53 -12.23 -17.13
N ILE A 110 -0.20 -12.31 -17.14
CA ILE A 110 0.54 -13.12 -18.12
C ILE A 110 0.25 -14.62 -17.92
N LEU A 111 0.25 -15.11 -16.67
CA LEU A 111 -0.13 -16.49 -16.37
C LEU A 111 -1.54 -16.79 -16.87
N LEU A 112 -2.51 -15.92 -16.58
CA LEU A 112 -3.89 -16.06 -17.05
C LEU A 112 -3.98 -16.10 -18.58
N GLY A 113 -3.25 -15.23 -19.28
CA GLY A 113 -3.25 -15.21 -20.74
C GLY A 113 -2.53 -16.38 -21.41
N THR A 114 -1.58 -17.01 -20.72
CA THR A 114 -0.76 -18.10 -21.27
C THR A 114 -1.28 -19.49 -20.91
N LEU A 115 -1.80 -19.68 -19.68
CA LEU A 115 -2.35 -20.93 -19.19
C LEU A 115 -3.89 -21.01 -19.33
N GLY A 116 -4.52 -19.92 -19.75
CA GLY A 116 -5.96 -19.79 -19.95
C GLY A 116 -6.51 -20.50 -21.19
N LYS A 117 -6.14 -21.77 -21.40
CA LYS A 117 -6.73 -22.64 -22.41
C LYS A 117 -7.24 -23.91 -21.77
#